data_AF-A0A6P0TWU0-F1
#
_entry.id   AF-A0A6P0TWU0-F1
#
_cell.length_a   1.000
_cell.length_b   1.000
_cell.length_c   1.000
_cell.angle_alpha   90.00
_cell.angle_beta   90.00
_cell.angle_gamma   90.00
#
_symmetry.space_group_name_H-M   'P 1'
#
loop_
_entity.id
_entity.type
_entity.pdbx_description
1 polymer ?
#
loop_
_entity_poly.entity_id
_entity_poly.type
_entity_poly.pdbx_seq_one_letter_code
_entity_poly.pdbx_strand_id
1 'polypeptide(L)'
;CLRDMDYYLRYATYALVAGDTDVLDERVLQGLRETYNSLEVPIGPTVVGIGILKELVKSEVAAAGIQTGAFLEAPFDHLISELAEKDI
;
A
#
# COMPACT_ATOMS: atom_id res chain seq x y z
N CYS A 1 10.02 7.32 -2.94
CA CYS A 1 10.16 8.78 -2.66
C CYS A 1 8.88 9.29 -1.97
N LEU A 2 8.78 10.57 -1.55
CA LEU A 2 7.56 11.08 -0.87
C LEU A 2 6.31 11.01 -1.76
N ARG A 3 6.45 11.34 -3.06
CA ARG A 3 5.35 11.26 -4.03
C ARG A 3 4.78 9.86 -4.15
N ASP A 4 5.62 8.83 -4.10
CA ASP A 4 5.13 7.44 -4.16
C ASP A 4 4.29 7.10 -2.93
N MET A 5 4.67 7.59 -1.75
CA MET A 5 3.89 7.39 -0.52
C MET A 5 2.51 8.04 -0.62
N ASP A 6 2.41 9.23 -1.20
CA ASP A 6 1.12 9.88 -1.48
C ASP A 6 0.28 9.05 -2.46
N TYR A 7 0.90 8.43 -3.46
CA TYR A 7 0.20 7.53 -4.38
C TYR A 7 -0.33 6.28 -3.67
N TYR A 8 0.48 5.63 -2.85
CA TYR A 8 0.03 4.45 -2.10
C TYR A 8 -1.12 4.78 -1.14
N LEU A 9 -1.02 5.88 -0.38
CA LEU A 9 -2.10 6.31 0.52
C LEU A 9 -3.39 6.59 -0.26
N ARG A 10 -3.29 7.32 -1.37
CA ARG A 10 -4.45 7.70 -2.19
C ARG A 10 -5.16 6.48 -2.77
N TYR A 11 -4.42 5.56 -3.38
CA TYR A 11 -5.03 4.37 -3.98
C TYR A 11 -5.49 3.36 -2.94
N ALA A 12 -4.79 3.21 -1.81
CA ALA A 12 -5.31 2.44 -0.66
C ALA A 12 -6.64 3.03 -0.17
N THR A 13 -6.78 4.35 -0.14
CA THR A 13 -8.05 5.01 0.23
C THR A 13 -9.16 4.70 -0.78
N TYR A 14 -8.86 4.64 -2.07
CA TYR A 14 -9.83 4.22 -3.08
C TYR A 14 -10.28 2.77 -2.90
N ALA A 15 -9.34 1.86 -2.63
CA ALA A 15 -9.63 0.46 -2.30
C ALA A 15 -10.51 0.34 -1.04
N LEU A 16 -10.22 1.12 0.02
CA LEU A 16 -11.06 1.17 1.23
C LEU A 16 -12.50 1.57 0.93
N VAL A 17 -12.70 2.57 0.07
CA VAL A 17 -14.05 3.06 -0.31
C VAL A 17 -14.76 2.09 -1.24
N ALA A 18 -14.03 1.41 -2.14
CA ALA A 18 -14.58 0.40 -3.03
C ALA A 18 -14.96 -0.89 -2.28
N GLY A 19 -14.23 -1.23 -1.21
CA GLY A 19 -14.40 -2.48 -0.47
C GLY A 19 -13.68 -3.67 -1.10
N ASP A 20 -12.80 -3.43 -2.06
CA ASP A 20 -11.97 -4.41 -2.78
C ASP A 20 -10.58 -3.84 -3.10
N THR A 21 -9.67 -4.68 -3.58
CA THR A 21 -8.30 -4.30 -3.95
C THR A 21 -8.08 -4.20 -5.45
N ASP A 22 -9.10 -4.38 -6.28
CA ASP A 22 -8.97 -4.49 -7.74
C ASP A 22 -8.37 -3.21 -8.35
N VAL A 23 -8.73 -2.05 -7.78
CA VAL A 23 -8.16 -0.75 -8.19
C VAL A 23 -6.64 -0.66 -7.96
N LEU A 24 -6.11 -1.38 -6.97
CA LEU A 24 -4.67 -1.45 -6.72
C LEU A 24 -3.98 -2.27 -7.80
N ASP A 25 -4.56 -3.39 -8.18
CA ASP A 25 -4.02 -4.27 -9.22
C ASP A 25 -3.95 -3.55 -10.56
N GLU A 26 -5.07 -2.96 -11.00
CA GLU A 26 -5.18 -2.33 -12.31
C GLU A 26 -4.41 -1.00 -12.45
N ARG A 27 -4.31 -0.22 -11.36
CA ARG A 27 -3.81 1.17 -11.44
C ARG A 27 -2.47 1.40 -10.77
N VAL A 28 -2.04 0.49 -9.89
CA VAL A 28 -0.80 0.65 -9.11
C VAL A 28 0.15 -0.49 -9.40
N LEU A 29 -0.25 -1.74 -9.22
CA LEU A 29 0.66 -2.88 -9.16
C LEU A 29 1.06 -3.39 -10.56
N GLN A 30 0.16 -3.30 -11.54
CA GLN A 30 0.46 -3.71 -12.91
C GLN A 30 1.64 -2.91 -13.51
N GLY A 31 2.79 -3.57 -13.68
CA GLY A 31 3.99 -2.98 -14.28
C GLY A 31 4.90 -2.20 -13.32
N LEU A 32 4.55 -2.13 -12.02
CA LEU A 32 5.28 -1.31 -11.06
C LEU A 32 6.66 -1.86 -10.75
N ARG A 33 6.78 -3.18 -10.58
CA ARG A 33 8.06 -3.83 -10.30
C ARG A 33 9.03 -3.66 -11.46
N GLU A 34 8.56 -3.80 -12.70
CA GLU A 34 9.33 -3.57 -13.91
C GLU A 34 9.80 -2.11 -13.99
N THR A 35 8.93 -1.17 -13.64
CA THR A 35 9.26 0.26 -13.61
C THR A 35 10.34 0.56 -12.56
N TYR A 36 10.20 0.04 -11.33
CA TYR A 36 11.18 0.22 -10.27
C TYR A 36 12.52 -0.42 -10.61
N ASN A 37 12.52 -1.64 -11.17
CA ASN A 37 13.73 -2.29 -11.65
C ASN A 37 14.42 -1.48 -12.75
N SER A 38 13.66 -0.93 -13.71
CA SER A 38 14.20 -0.09 -14.80
C SER A 38 14.81 1.22 -14.31
N LEU A 39 14.35 1.73 -13.17
CA LEU A 39 14.85 2.97 -12.55
C LEU A 39 15.86 2.69 -11.43
N GLU A 40 16.25 1.42 -11.23
CA GLU A 40 17.15 0.98 -10.15
C GLU A 40 16.65 1.40 -8.75
N VAL A 41 15.33 1.46 -8.57
CA VAL A 41 14.69 1.80 -7.30
C VAL A 41 14.56 0.53 -6.45
N PRO A 42 15.14 0.49 -5.23
CA PRO A 42 15.03 -0.68 -4.37
C PRO A 42 13.60 -0.84 -3.82
N ILE A 43 13.05 -2.06 -3.90
CA ILE A 43 11.68 -2.35 -3.49
C ILE A 43 11.56 -2.49 -1.96
N GLY A 44 12.57 -3.05 -1.29
CA GLY A 44 12.55 -3.25 0.18
C GLY A 44 12.18 -2.00 0.98
N PRO A 45 12.84 -0.84 0.77
CA PRO A 45 12.47 0.40 1.45
C PRO A 45 11.04 0.88 1.15
N THR A 46 10.52 0.58 -0.04
CA THR A 46 9.13 0.92 -0.40
C THR A 46 8.15 0.08 0.40
N VAL A 47 8.38 -1.23 0.52
CA VAL A 47 7.57 -2.14 1.33
C VAL A 47 7.55 -1.71 2.80
N VAL A 48 8.72 -1.37 3.36
CA VAL A 48 8.83 -0.85 4.73
C VAL A 48 8.06 0.47 4.88
N GLY A 49 8.17 1.37 3.90
CA GLY A 49 7.44 2.64 3.91
C GLY A 49 5.92 2.47 3.93
N ILE A 50 5.39 1.54 3.14
CA ILE A 50 3.96 1.20 3.12
C ILE A 50 3.54 0.59 4.47
N GLY A 51 4.38 -0.24 5.08
CA GLY A 51 4.13 -0.79 6.42
C GLY A 51 4.03 0.30 7.49
N ILE A 52 4.94 1.28 7.48
CA ILE A 52 4.88 2.43 8.39
C ILE A 52 3.61 3.26 8.14
N LEU A 53 3.26 3.48 6.88
CA LEU A 53 2.05 4.21 6.49
C LEU A 53 0.79 3.52 7.03
N LYS A 54 0.72 2.18 6.95
CA LYS A 54 -0.38 1.38 7.52
C LYS A 54 -0.54 1.64 9.02
N GLU A 55 0.55 1.54 9.78
CA GLU A 55 0.52 1.73 11.24
C GLU A 55 0.12 3.16 11.63
N LEU A 56 0.60 4.17 10.90
CA LEU A 56 0.21 5.57 11.12
C LEU A 56 -1.29 5.77 10.87
N VAL A 57 -1.81 5.28 9.73
CA VAL A 57 -3.24 5.38 9.40
C VAL A 57 -4.09 4.69 10.46
N LYS A 58 -3.69 3.49 10.90
CA LYS A 58 -4.37 2.75 11.97
C LYS A 58 -4.41 3.53 13.29
N SER A 59 -3.30 4.15 13.67
CA SER A 59 -3.21 4.99 14.87
C SER A 59 -4.14 6.21 14.79
N GLU A 60 -4.12 6.93 13.68
CA GLU A 60 -4.96 8.13 13.48
C GLU A 60 -6.45 7.80 13.48
N VAL A 61 -6.85 6.72 12.81
CA VAL A 61 -8.24 6.26 12.77
C VAL A 61 -8.72 5.81 14.16
N ALA A 62 -7.87 5.12 14.90
CA ALA A 62 -8.15 4.74 16.29
C ALA A 62 -8.29 5.99 17.20
N ALA A 63 -7.42 6.98 17.05
CA ALA A 63 -7.48 8.24 17.78
C ALA A 63 -8.76 9.04 17.47
N ALA A 64 -9.28 8.92 16.25
CA ALA A 64 -10.58 9.48 15.85
C ALA A 64 -11.79 8.73 16.45
N GLY A 65 -11.57 7.64 17.21
CA GLY A 65 -12.63 6.83 17.81
C GLY A 65 -13.41 5.98 16.81
N ILE A 66 -12.89 5.80 15.59
CA ILE A 66 -13.53 5.02 14.54
C ILE A 66 -13.13 3.56 14.72
N GLN A 67 -14.10 2.70 14.99
CA GLN A 67 -13.86 1.26 15.01
C GLN A 67 -13.59 0.77 13.59
N THR A 68 -12.39 0.24 13.39
CA THR A 68 -12.01 -0.41 12.13
C THR A 68 -11.58 -1.84 12.40
N GLY A 69 -11.88 -2.72 11.43
CA GLY A 69 -11.44 -4.10 11.44
C GLY A 69 -10.28 -4.30 10.48
N ALA A 70 -10.03 -5.56 10.11
CA ALA A 70 -9.02 -5.93 9.12
C ALA A 70 -9.18 -5.23 7.76
N PHE A 71 -10.38 -4.72 7.45
CA PHE A 71 -10.63 -3.98 6.21
C PHE A 71 -9.74 -2.73 6.06
N LEU A 72 -9.34 -2.08 7.16
CA LEU A 72 -8.46 -0.90 7.11
C LEU A 72 -7.05 -1.28 6.66
N GLU A 73 -6.59 -2.46 7.09
CA GLU A 73 -5.24 -2.95 6.83
C GLU A 73 -5.13 -3.60 5.44
N ALA A 74 -6.22 -4.21 4.96
CA ALA A 74 -6.23 -5.04 3.75
C ALA A 74 -5.61 -4.37 2.50
N PRO A 75 -5.88 -3.10 2.16
CA PRO A 75 -5.26 -2.46 1.00
C PRO A 75 -3.74 -2.31 1.13
N PHE A 76 -3.24 -2.01 2.33
CA PHE A 76 -1.81 -1.88 2.58
C PHE A 76 -1.12 -3.23 2.59
N ASP A 77 -1.76 -4.23 3.21
CA ASP A 77 -1.25 -5.60 3.24
C ASP A 77 -1.17 -6.18 1.81
N HIS A 78 -2.15 -5.90 0.95
CA HIS A 78 -2.14 -6.29 -0.47
C HIS A 78 -0.98 -5.64 -1.26
N LEU A 79 -0.78 -4.32 -1.09
CA LEU A 79 0.37 -3.63 -1.68
C LEU A 79 1.69 -4.24 -1.23
N ILE A 80 1.83 -4.55 0.07
CA ILE A 80 3.02 -5.16 0.64
C ILE A 80 3.24 -6.56 0.09
N SER A 81 2.21 -7.40 0.04
CA SER A 81 2.34 -8.80 -0.41
C SER A 81 2.72 -8.90 -1.88
N GLU A 82 2.21 -8.00 -2.73
CA GLU A 82 2.52 -8.01 -4.15
C GLU A 82 3.89 -7.38 -4.47
N LEU A 83 4.34 -6.41 -3.66
CA LEU A 83 5.68 -5.80 -3.78
C LEU A 83 6.79 -6.58 -3.07
N ALA A 84 6.50 -7.37 -2.04
CA ALA A 84 7.50 -8.20 -1.39
C ALA A 84 8.06 -9.24 -2.39
N GLU A 85 9.36 -9.54 -2.29
CA GLU A 85 9.97 -10.62 -3.06
C GLU A 85 9.33 -11.95 -2.67
N LYS A 86 8.88 -12.72 -3.67
CA LYS A 86 8.43 -14.10 -3.50
C LYS A 86 9.65 -15.00 -3.66
N ASP A 87 10.58 -14.94 -2.71
CA ASP A 87 11.62 -15.96 -2.61
C ASP A 87 10.95 -17.25 -2.11
N ILE A 88 10.77 -18.21 -3.02
CA ILE A 88 10.26 -19.56 -2.74
C ILE A 88 11.36 -20.41 -2.12
#